data_AF-A0A7X8E9D2-F1
#
_entry.id   AF-A0A7X8E9D2-F1
#
_cell.length_a   1.000
_cell.length_b   1.000
_cell.length_c   1.000
_cell.angle_alpha   90.00
_cell.angle_beta   90.00
_cell.angle_gamma   90.00
#
_symmetry.space_group_name_H-M   'P 1'
#
loop_
_entity.id
_entity.type
_entity.pdbx_description
1 polymer ?
#
loop_
_entity_poly.entity_id
_entity_poly.type
_entity_poly.pdbx_seq_one_letter_code
_entity_poly.pdbx_strand_id
1 'polypeptide(L)'
;MILESHDFSRGSMSRRVLKCEDIYARYSDFKRRVILMPQKELKKYSDIYFEFREIKTGRSVTALKFYIKTNTKNIEASTKNQLAVTAEEEPSEEIDKDVADKAELLVAEGIAGPKAITLGAKYSMERILENIEYTNKNSPDNPGYLVTAIEQDYAGAADKAKEVKEQEKTKKGNDLEDKYKDIYIS
;
A
#
# COMPACT_ATOMS: atom_id res chain seq x y z
N MET A 1 30.10 21.06 2.29
CA MET A 1 29.97 22.43 1.72
C MET A 1 29.33 23.29 2.80
N ILE A 2 30.12 24.11 3.49
CA ILE A 2 29.61 24.97 4.58
C ILE A 2 29.06 26.21 3.91
N LEU A 3 27.74 26.29 3.76
CA LEU A 3 27.07 27.49 3.26
C LEU A 3 27.02 28.54 4.37
N GLU A 4 27.35 29.76 3.98
CA GLU A 4 27.65 30.92 4.80
C GLU A 4 26.62 31.19 5.91
N SER A 5 27.13 31.49 7.11
CA SER A 5 26.33 32.00 8.21
C SER A 5 25.98 33.47 7.96
N HIS A 6 24.85 33.73 7.33
CA HIS A 6 24.25 35.07 7.31
C HIS A 6 23.77 35.45 8.72
N ASP A 7 24.28 36.56 9.22
CA ASP A 7 24.00 37.09 10.56
C ASP A 7 22.59 37.71 10.59
N PHE A 8 21.61 36.93 11.04
CA PHE A 8 20.18 37.26 11.02
C PHE A 8 19.80 38.01 12.31
N SER A 9 20.25 39.27 12.42
CA SER A 9 19.90 40.16 13.53
C SER A 9 18.53 40.79 13.31
N ARG A 10 17.69 40.71 14.36
CA ARG A 10 16.31 41.23 14.54
C ARG A 10 15.21 40.19 14.28
N GLY A 11 14.65 39.66 15.38
CA GLY A 11 13.56 38.67 15.44
C GLY A 11 12.22 39.04 14.78
N SER A 12 12.17 40.04 13.91
CA SER A 12 11.02 40.39 13.06
C SER A 12 10.93 39.52 11.80
N MET A 13 12.06 39.10 11.25
CA MET A 13 12.07 38.48 9.91
C MET A 13 11.47 37.06 9.90
N SER A 14 11.65 36.24 10.95
CA SER A 14 10.98 34.93 11.01
C SER A 14 9.46 35.05 11.11
N ARG A 15 8.96 36.07 11.81
CA ARG A 15 7.51 36.32 11.93
C ARG A 15 6.92 36.86 10.64
N ARG A 16 7.67 37.72 9.95
CA ARG A 16 7.32 38.25 8.62
C ARG A 16 7.18 37.15 7.58
N VAL A 17 8.21 36.29 7.48
CA VAL A 17 8.24 35.18 6.54
C VAL A 17 7.07 34.22 6.79
N LEU A 18 6.72 34.00 8.05
CA LEU A 18 5.60 33.15 8.46
C LEU A 18 4.27 33.91 8.60
N LYS A 19 4.19 35.18 8.17
CA LYS A 19 3.02 36.08 8.27
C LYS A 19 2.31 36.03 9.64
N CYS A 20 3.08 35.94 10.72
CA CYS A 20 2.57 35.78 12.09
C CYS A 20 3.03 36.90 13.04
N GLU A 21 3.27 38.09 12.48
CA GLU A 21 3.73 39.28 13.22
C GLU A 21 2.77 39.64 14.36
N ASP A 22 1.46 39.61 14.12
CA ASP A 22 0.43 40.05 15.08
C ASP A 22 -0.21 38.91 15.89
N ILE A 23 0.11 37.65 15.59
CA ILE A 23 -0.61 36.49 16.13
C ILE A 23 -0.06 36.05 17.50
N TYR A 24 1.25 36.23 17.74
CA TYR A 24 1.91 35.72 18.95
C TYR A 24 2.77 36.78 19.64
N ALA A 25 2.17 37.65 20.45
CA ALA A 25 2.88 38.75 21.13
C ALA A 25 4.06 38.28 22.01
N ARG A 26 3.95 37.11 22.66
CA ARG A 26 5.00 36.57 23.53
C ARG A 26 5.86 35.53 22.80
N TYR A 27 7.18 35.59 23.01
CA TYR A 27 8.12 34.59 22.47
C TYR A 27 7.81 33.17 22.96
N SER A 28 7.32 33.00 24.19
CA SER A 28 6.92 31.70 24.73
C SER A 28 5.82 31.02 23.90
N ASP A 29 4.81 31.78 23.48
CA ASP A 29 3.71 31.25 22.67
C ASP A 29 4.14 30.98 21.24
N PHE A 30 4.95 31.87 20.67
CA PHE A 30 5.59 31.65 19.38
C PHE A 30 6.43 30.37 19.38
N LYS A 31 7.30 30.18 20.39
CA LYS A 31 8.13 28.98 20.54
C LYS A 31 7.26 27.72 20.64
N ARG A 32 6.22 27.74 21.46
CA ARG A 32 5.35 26.58 21.67
C ARG A 32 4.59 26.18 20.40
N ARG A 33 3.99 27.14 19.70
CA ARG A 33 3.06 26.87 18.61
C ARG A 33 3.72 26.86 17.23
N VAL A 34 4.73 27.69 17.01
CA VAL A 34 5.34 27.91 15.69
C VAL A 34 6.67 27.17 15.54
N ILE A 35 7.37 26.88 16.64
CA ILE A 35 8.67 26.19 16.57
C ILE A 35 8.53 24.73 17.00
N LEU A 36 8.08 24.49 18.24
CA LEU A 36 8.07 23.15 18.84
C LEU A 36 7.04 22.21 18.20
N MET A 37 5.87 22.72 17.82
CA MET A 37 4.85 21.90 17.16
C MET A 37 5.33 21.44 15.78
N PRO A 38 5.75 22.34 14.86
CA PRO A 38 6.26 21.93 13.55
C PRO A 38 7.53 21.09 13.64
N GLN A 39 8.41 21.33 14.62
CA GLN A 39 9.60 20.50 14.83
C GLN A 39 9.24 19.03 15.06
N LYS A 40 8.19 18.75 15.84
CA LYS A 40 7.72 17.38 16.09
C LYS A 40 7.08 16.77 14.85
N GLU A 41 6.26 17.54 14.15
CA GLU A 41 5.54 17.08 12.96
C GLU A 41 6.50 16.77 11.82
N LEU A 42 7.41 17.69 11.49
CA LEU A 42 8.39 17.49 10.42
C LEU A 42 9.29 16.28 10.68
N LYS A 43 9.74 16.10 11.93
CA LYS A 43 10.53 14.92 12.32
C LYS A 43 9.77 13.60 12.15
N LYS A 44 8.44 13.63 12.23
CA LYS A 44 7.59 12.44 12.11
C LYS A 44 7.15 12.18 10.66
N TYR A 45 6.89 13.23 9.89
CA TYR A 45 6.15 13.13 8.63
C TYR A 45 6.89 13.68 7.41
N SER A 46 7.96 14.46 7.57
CA SER A 46 8.75 14.97 6.45
C SER A 46 10.12 14.28 6.34
N ASP A 47 10.61 14.26 5.11
CA ASP A 47 11.97 13.98 4.66
C ASP A 47 13.01 14.96 5.22
N ILE A 48 12.59 16.13 5.69
CA ILE A 48 13.44 17.11 6.36
C ILE A 48 12.90 17.42 7.75
N TYR A 49 13.81 17.74 8.66
CA TYR A 49 13.47 18.29 9.96
C TYR A 49 14.51 19.32 10.36
N PHE A 50 14.19 20.09 11.40
CA PHE A 50 15.14 21.07 11.93
C PHE A 50 15.34 20.91 13.42
N GLU A 51 16.52 21.29 13.87
CA GLU A 51 16.82 21.62 15.25
C GLU A 51 17.09 23.12 15.34
N PHE A 52 16.99 23.70 16.54
CA PHE A 52 17.26 25.11 16.70
C PHE A 52 17.97 25.41 18.01
N ARG A 53 18.73 26.50 18.01
CA ARG A 53 19.35 27.08 19.20
C ARG A 53 18.91 28.51 19.39
N GLU A 54 18.61 28.87 20.63
CA GLU A 54 18.32 30.25 21.02
C GLU A 54 19.63 31.01 21.21
N ILE A 55 19.72 32.17 20.56
CA ILE A 55 20.77 33.15 20.78
C ILE A 55 20.18 34.22 21.70
N LYS A 56 20.80 34.37 22.87
CA LYS A 56 20.37 35.31 23.90
C LYS A 56 21.31 36.52 23.95
N THR A 57 20.72 37.68 24.19
CA THR A 57 21.47 38.89 24.53
C THR A 57 20.91 39.38 25.87
N GLY A 58 21.67 39.20 26.95
CA GLY A 58 21.19 39.41 28.30
C GLY A 58 20.13 38.38 28.71
N ARG A 59 18.98 38.85 29.23
CA ARG A 59 17.86 37.98 29.66
C ARG A 59 16.91 37.58 28.52
N SER A 60 17.01 38.24 27.37
CA SER A 60 16.08 38.08 26.25
C SER A 60 16.68 37.23 25.13
N VAL A 61 15.84 36.45 24.46
CA VAL A 61 16.19 35.74 23.22
C VAL A 61 16.08 36.74 22.07
N THR A 62 17.17 36.96 21.34
CA THR A 62 17.25 37.95 20.25
C THR A 62 17.22 37.31 18.87
N ALA A 63 17.71 36.07 18.75
CA ALA A 63 17.72 35.33 17.49
C ALA A 63 17.56 33.82 17.71
N LEU A 64 17.20 33.14 16.62
CA LEU A 64 17.09 31.68 16.53
C LEU A 64 17.98 31.20 15.40
N LYS A 65 18.84 30.24 15.71
CA LYS A 65 19.66 29.56 14.71
C LYS A 65 19.04 28.20 14.41
N PHE A 66 18.64 27.98 13.16
CA PHE A 66 18.08 26.71 12.69
C PHE A 66 19.16 25.84 12.05
N TYR A 67 19.07 24.54 12.29
CA TYR A 67 19.90 23.49 11.71
C TYR A 67 18.97 22.55 10.95
N ILE A 68 19.00 22.62 9.63
CA ILE A 68 18.18 21.77 8.76
C ILE A 68 18.91 20.45 8.56
N LYS A 69 18.20 19.34 8.75
CA LYS A 69 18.73 17.97 8.61
C LYS A 69 17.77 17.15 7.76
N THR A 70 18.34 16.19 7.04
CA THR A 70 17.56 15.18 6.32
C THR A 70 17.13 14.07 7.28
N ASN A 71 15.90 13.61 7.10
CA ASN A 71 15.28 12.51 7.82
C ASN A 71 15.39 11.25 6.96
N THR A 72 16.58 10.64 6.90
CA THR A 72 16.84 9.47 6.05
C THR A 72 15.83 8.34 6.26
N LYS A 73 15.40 8.09 7.50
CA LYS A 73 14.35 7.11 7.82
C LYS A 73 13.03 7.39 7.10
N ASN A 74 12.67 8.66 6.96
CA ASN A 74 11.41 9.06 6.34
C ASN A 74 11.56 9.27 4.83
N ILE A 75 12.78 9.57 4.35
CA ILE A 75 13.12 9.50 2.93
C ILE A 75 12.96 8.06 2.43
N GLU A 76 13.52 7.08 3.15
CA GLU A 76 13.39 5.66 2.82
C GLU A 76 11.92 5.18 2.91
N ALA A 77 11.16 5.63 3.91
CA ALA A 77 9.74 5.31 4.01
C ALA A 77 8.88 6.01 2.93
N SER A 78 9.25 7.21 2.49
CA SER A 78 8.55 7.93 1.43
C SER A 78 8.94 7.47 0.03
N THR A 79 10.17 7.03 -0.22
CA THR A 79 10.51 6.28 -1.44
C THR A 79 9.80 4.93 -1.45
N LYS A 80 9.75 4.20 -0.34
CA LYS A 80 8.97 2.94 -0.26
C LYS A 80 7.47 3.15 -0.47
N ASN A 81 6.92 4.30 -0.06
CA ASN A 81 5.52 4.67 -0.31
C ASN A 81 5.28 5.29 -1.70
N GLN A 82 6.26 5.96 -2.31
CA GLN A 82 6.19 6.40 -3.70
C GLN A 82 6.34 5.22 -4.67
N LEU A 83 7.00 4.14 -4.26
CA LEU A 83 6.97 2.81 -4.89
C LEU A 83 5.64 2.05 -4.71
N ALA A 84 4.75 2.51 -3.81
CA ALA A 84 3.37 2.04 -3.69
C ALA A 84 2.37 2.90 -4.49
N VAL A 85 2.84 3.95 -5.16
CA VAL A 85 2.08 4.72 -6.17
C VAL A 85 2.72 4.63 -7.56
N THR A 86 4.00 4.26 -7.67
CA THR A 86 4.72 3.91 -8.90
C THR A 86 5.97 3.14 -8.51
N ALA A 87 5.90 1.81 -8.62
CA ALA A 87 6.94 0.77 -8.76
C ALA A 87 8.35 0.95 -8.14
N GLU A 88 8.88 -0.18 -7.63
CA GLU A 88 10.33 -0.55 -7.53
C GLU A 88 10.89 -0.91 -6.12
N GLU A 89 10.32 -1.90 -5.42
CA GLU A 89 11.26 -2.93 -4.94
C GLU A 89 11.71 -3.66 -6.20
N GLU A 90 12.94 -3.41 -6.64
CA GLU A 90 13.67 -4.27 -7.57
C GLU A 90 13.91 -5.62 -6.91
N PRO A 91 13.33 -6.72 -7.41
CA PRO A 91 14.11 -7.87 -7.78
C PRO A 91 14.51 -7.65 -9.24
N SER A 92 15.79 -7.36 -9.42
CA SER A 92 16.49 -7.56 -10.67
C SER A 92 16.36 -9.04 -11.06
N GLU A 93 15.36 -9.38 -11.84
CA GLU A 93 15.27 -10.66 -12.54
C GLU A 93 14.47 -10.38 -13.81
N GLU A 94 15.07 -10.73 -14.95
CA GLU A 94 14.49 -10.64 -16.29
C GLU A 94 13.00 -10.99 -16.22
N ILE A 95 12.10 -10.10 -16.69
CA ILE A 95 10.66 -10.41 -16.73
C ILE A 95 10.53 -11.68 -17.57
N ASP A 96 10.32 -12.80 -16.87
CA ASP A 96 10.08 -14.10 -17.47
C ASP A 96 8.94 -13.92 -18.47
N LYS A 97 9.12 -14.35 -19.72
CA LYS A 97 8.11 -14.18 -20.79
C LYS A 97 6.72 -14.63 -20.32
N ASP A 98 6.69 -15.66 -19.49
CA ASP A 98 5.51 -16.23 -18.86
C ASP A 98 4.70 -15.23 -18.01
N VAL A 99 5.33 -14.23 -17.38
CA VAL A 99 4.63 -13.20 -16.60
C VAL A 99 3.98 -12.17 -17.52
N ALA A 100 4.64 -11.84 -18.63
CA ALA A 100 4.10 -10.93 -19.64
C ALA A 100 2.86 -11.54 -20.31
N ASP A 101 2.93 -12.82 -20.69
CA ASP A 101 1.82 -13.53 -21.34
C ASP A 101 0.58 -13.61 -20.42
N LYS A 102 0.79 -13.89 -19.12
CA LYS A 102 -0.30 -13.87 -18.12
C LYS A 102 -0.90 -12.48 -17.95
N ALA A 103 -0.06 -11.46 -17.91
CA ALA A 103 -0.52 -10.09 -17.76
C ALA A 103 -1.31 -9.62 -18.98
N GLU A 104 -0.90 -10.01 -20.18
CA GLU A 104 -1.60 -9.69 -21.43
C GLU A 104 -3.02 -10.28 -21.45
N LEU A 105 -3.18 -11.54 -21.03
CA LEU A 105 -4.50 -12.17 -20.90
C LEU A 105 -5.41 -11.44 -19.91
N LEU A 106 -4.87 -11.07 -18.73
CA LEU A 106 -5.66 -10.36 -17.71
C LEU A 106 -6.05 -8.95 -18.18
N VAL A 107 -5.19 -8.28 -18.96
CA VAL A 107 -5.50 -6.97 -19.56
C VAL A 107 -6.59 -7.10 -20.63
N ALA A 108 -6.60 -8.19 -21.41
CA ALA A 108 -7.65 -8.47 -22.37
C ALA A 108 -9.02 -8.65 -21.68
N GLU A 109 -9.04 -9.21 -20.47
CA GLU A 109 -10.24 -9.33 -19.61
C GLU A 109 -10.60 -8.02 -18.86
N GLY A 110 -9.90 -6.91 -19.15
CA GLY A 110 -10.21 -5.58 -18.61
C GLY A 110 -9.57 -5.26 -17.26
N ILE A 111 -8.60 -6.05 -16.80
CA ILE A 111 -7.84 -5.76 -15.57
C ILE A 111 -6.74 -4.73 -15.88
N ALA A 112 -6.60 -3.73 -15.01
CA ALA A 112 -5.56 -2.71 -15.16
C ALA A 112 -4.15 -3.33 -15.20
N GLY A 113 -3.31 -2.90 -16.16
CA GLY A 113 -1.96 -3.45 -16.41
C GLY A 113 -1.10 -3.68 -15.16
N PRO A 114 -0.96 -2.74 -14.22
CA PRO A 114 -0.19 -2.97 -13.00
C PRO A 114 -0.73 -4.12 -12.16
N LYS A 115 -2.07 -4.24 -12.08
CA LYS A 115 -2.72 -5.31 -11.33
C LYS A 115 -2.63 -6.65 -12.06
N ALA A 116 -2.71 -6.65 -13.39
CA ALA A 116 -2.49 -7.83 -14.21
C ALA A 116 -1.08 -8.41 -14.03
N ILE A 117 -0.05 -7.56 -14.02
CA ILE A 117 1.34 -7.97 -13.80
C ILE A 117 1.52 -8.59 -12.42
N THR A 118 0.99 -7.96 -11.36
CA THR A 118 1.08 -8.51 -10.00
C THR A 118 0.35 -9.84 -9.84
N LEU A 119 -0.81 -10.02 -10.47
CA LEU A 119 -1.55 -11.29 -10.47
C LEU A 119 -0.81 -12.37 -11.28
N GLY A 120 -0.26 -12.03 -12.45
CA GLY A 120 0.50 -12.94 -13.31
C GLY A 120 1.81 -13.42 -12.67
N ALA A 121 2.45 -12.57 -11.86
CA ALA A 121 3.63 -12.95 -11.08
C ALA A 121 3.27 -13.83 -9.87
N LYS A 122 2.08 -13.65 -9.28
CA LYS A 122 1.67 -14.32 -8.04
C LYS A 122 1.02 -15.68 -8.24
N TYR A 123 0.25 -15.86 -9.32
CA TYR A 123 -0.57 -17.05 -9.53
C TYR A 123 -0.14 -17.85 -10.77
N SER A 124 -0.41 -19.16 -10.76
CA SER A 124 -0.13 -20.03 -11.91
C SER A 124 -1.05 -19.68 -13.09
N MET A 125 -0.58 -19.98 -14.31
CA MET A 125 -1.35 -19.79 -15.54
C MET A 125 -2.68 -20.55 -15.49
N GLU A 126 -2.64 -21.80 -15.03
CA GLU A 126 -3.80 -22.68 -14.88
C GLU A 126 -4.88 -22.03 -14.01
N ARG A 127 -4.50 -21.54 -12.82
CA ARG A 127 -5.43 -20.89 -11.91
C ARG A 127 -6.05 -19.62 -12.52
N ILE A 128 -5.25 -18.85 -13.26
CA ILE A 128 -5.74 -17.63 -13.91
C ILE A 128 -6.80 -17.99 -14.96
N LEU A 129 -6.50 -18.93 -15.86
CA LEU A 129 -7.41 -19.38 -16.91
C LEU A 129 -8.70 -19.97 -16.34
N GLU A 130 -8.60 -20.86 -15.35
CA GLU A 130 -9.78 -21.48 -14.71
C GLU A 130 -10.70 -20.42 -14.08
N ASN A 131 -10.13 -19.39 -13.44
CA ASN A 131 -10.91 -18.32 -12.83
C ASN A 131 -11.45 -17.32 -13.84
N ILE A 132 -10.81 -17.13 -14.99
CA ILE A 132 -11.38 -16.41 -16.15
C ILE A 132 -12.61 -17.15 -16.66
N GLU A 133 -12.50 -18.45 -16.92
CA GLU A 133 -13.64 -19.27 -17.38
C GLU A 133 -14.79 -19.28 -16.37
N TYR A 134 -14.46 -19.44 -15.08
CA TYR A 134 -15.45 -19.37 -14.00
C TYR A 134 -16.16 -18.02 -13.96
N THR A 135 -15.41 -16.92 -14.14
CA THR A 135 -15.96 -15.58 -14.13
C THR A 135 -16.85 -15.34 -15.34
N ASN A 136 -16.42 -15.74 -16.54
CA ASN A 136 -17.23 -15.64 -17.75
C ASN A 136 -18.54 -16.43 -17.67
N LYS A 137 -18.58 -17.53 -16.90
CA LYS A 137 -19.80 -18.31 -16.66
C LYS A 137 -20.74 -17.69 -15.62
N ASN A 138 -20.21 -17.08 -14.56
CA ASN A 138 -21.01 -16.65 -13.40
C ASN A 138 -21.24 -15.13 -13.34
N SER A 139 -20.31 -14.33 -13.85
CA SER A 139 -20.33 -12.87 -13.83
C SER A 139 -19.47 -12.31 -14.98
N PRO A 140 -19.93 -12.40 -16.24
CA PRO A 140 -19.20 -11.88 -17.40
C PRO A 140 -18.96 -10.37 -17.28
N ASP A 141 -17.92 -9.87 -17.95
CA ASP A 141 -17.55 -8.44 -18.05
C ASP A 141 -17.33 -7.73 -16.71
N ASN A 142 -17.00 -8.47 -15.65
CA ASN A 142 -16.75 -7.91 -14.33
C ASN A 142 -15.30 -8.13 -13.90
N PRO A 143 -14.37 -7.24 -14.30
CA PRO A 143 -12.95 -7.39 -13.97
C PRO A 143 -12.67 -7.30 -12.47
N GLY A 144 -13.51 -6.57 -11.72
CA GLY A 144 -13.41 -6.53 -10.25
C GLY A 144 -13.71 -7.88 -9.61
N TYR A 145 -14.71 -8.60 -10.14
CA TYR A 145 -15.04 -9.95 -9.71
C TYR A 145 -13.95 -10.94 -10.11
N LEU A 146 -13.40 -10.84 -11.32
CA LEU A 146 -12.30 -11.70 -11.78
C LEU A 146 -11.08 -11.62 -10.87
N VAL A 147 -10.67 -10.41 -10.46
CA VAL A 147 -9.59 -10.22 -9.48
C VAL A 147 -9.87 -11.00 -8.20
N THR A 148 -11.08 -10.88 -7.64
CA THR A 148 -11.45 -11.61 -6.41
C THR A 148 -11.49 -13.12 -6.62
N ALA A 149 -11.94 -13.58 -7.79
CA ALA A 149 -12.00 -14.99 -8.14
C ALA A 149 -10.59 -15.61 -8.20
N ILE A 150 -9.65 -14.93 -8.84
CA ILE A 150 -8.25 -15.35 -8.91
C ILE A 150 -7.62 -15.35 -7.50
N GLU A 151 -7.86 -14.31 -6.72
CA GLU A 151 -7.32 -14.19 -5.35
C GLU A 151 -7.84 -15.29 -4.42
N GLN A 152 -9.12 -15.65 -4.51
CA GLN A 152 -9.78 -16.61 -3.61
C GLN A 152 -9.94 -18.02 -4.20
N ASP A 153 -9.50 -18.26 -5.43
CA ASP A 153 -9.62 -19.54 -6.13
C ASP A 153 -11.05 -20.04 -6.30
N TYR A 154 -11.93 -19.22 -6.85
CA TYR A 154 -13.34 -19.58 -6.99
C TYR A 154 -13.53 -20.82 -7.88
N ALA A 155 -12.73 -20.98 -8.93
CA ALA A 155 -12.76 -22.17 -9.78
C ALA A 155 -12.40 -23.45 -8.99
N GLY A 156 -11.25 -23.46 -8.28
CA GLY A 156 -10.84 -24.60 -7.46
C GLY A 156 -11.81 -24.89 -6.30
N ALA A 157 -12.44 -23.88 -5.72
CA ALA A 157 -13.49 -24.05 -4.73
C ALA A 157 -14.76 -24.69 -5.32
N ALA A 158 -15.14 -24.31 -6.54
CA ALA A 158 -16.29 -24.88 -7.23
C ALA A 158 -16.08 -26.35 -7.60
N ASP A 159 -14.86 -26.75 -7.97
CA ASP A 159 -14.56 -28.14 -8.30
C ASP A 159 -14.56 -29.04 -7.07
N LYS A 160 -13.99 -28.59 -5.95
CA LYS A 160 -14.12 -29.27 -4.65
C LYS A 160 -15.59 -29.44 -4.25
N ALA A 161 -16.43 -28.43 -4.49
CA ALA A 161 -17.86 -28.51 -4.19
C ALA A 161 -18.61 -29.50 -5.09
N LYS A 162 -18.17 -29.72 -6.33
CA LYS A 162 -18.74 -30.75 -7.22
C LYS A 162 -18.32 -32.15 -6.78
N GLU A 163 -17.05 -32.36 -6.46
CA GLU A 163 -16.55 -33.65 -5.97
C GLU A 163 -17.27 -34.10 -4.69
N VAL A 164 -17.48 -33.18 -3.74
CA VAL A 164 -18.25 -33.48 -2.52
C VAL A 164 -19.69 -33.89 -2.83
N LYS A 165 -20.36 -33.21 -3.78
CA LYS A 165 -21.73 -33.56 -4.21
C LYS A 165 -21.80 -34.89 -4.96
N GLU A 166 -20.78 -35.23 -5.74
CA GLU A 166 -20.66 -36.52 -6.45
C GLU A 166 -20.48 -37.68 -5.45
N GLN A 167 -19.64 -37.48 -4.44
CA GLN A 167 -19.41 -38.43 -3.35
C GLN A 167 -20.64 -38.61 -2.45
N GLU A 168 -21.42 -37.55 -2.22
CA GLU A 168 -22.70 -37.64 -1.50
C GLU A 168 -23.79 -38.36 -2.29
N LYS A 169 -23.83 -38.20 -3.62
CA LYS A 169 -24.77 -38.93 -4.49
C LYS A 169 -24.45 -40.42 -4.57
N THR A 170 -23.17 -40.79 -4.66
CA THR A 170 -22.73 -42.19 -4.69
C THR A 170 -22.95 -42.90 -3.35
N LYS A 171 -22.74 -42.22 -2.22
CA LYS A 171 -23.09 -42.76 -0.89
C LYS A 171 -24.59 -42.99 -0.74
N LYS A 172 -25.43 -41.99 -1.09
CA LYS A 172 -26.90 -42.16 -1.04
C LYS A 172 -27.41 -43.24 -1.99
N GLY A 173 -26.78 -43.43 -3.15
CA GLY A 173 -27.10 -44.51 -4.09
C GLY A 173 -26.80 -45.90 -3.54
N ASN A 174 -25.61 -46.08 -2.94
CA ASN A 174 -25.21 -47.35 -2.32
C ASN A 174 -26.05 -47.66 -1.07
N ASP A 175 -26.37 -46.65 -0.24
CA ASP A 175 -27.23 -46.80 0.94
C ASP A 175 -28.67 -47.22 0.57
N LEU A 176 -29.17 -46.79 -0.59
CA LEU A 176 -30.46 -47.22 -1.14
C LEU A 176 -30.37 -48.66 -1.68
N GLU A 177 -29.33 -49.01 -2.41
CA GLU A 177 -29.18 -50.34 -3.04
C GLU A 177 -28.97 -51.46 -2.01
N ASP A 178 -28.25 -51.20 -0.91
CA ASP A 178 -28.11 -52.16 0.19
C ASP A 178 -29.43 -52.33 0.97
N LYS A 179 -30.23 -51.27 1.12
CA LYS A 179 -31.55 -51.34 1.77
C LYS A 179 -32.58 -52.17 0.99
N TYR A 180 -32.45 -52.25 -0.35
CA TYR A 180 -33.35 -53.05 -1.19
C TYR A 180 -32.86 -54.48 -1.44
N LYS A 181 -31.57 -54.79 -1.22
CA LYS A 181 -31.08 -56.19 -1.23
C LYS A 181 -31.63 -57.03 -0.09
N ASP A 182 -31.78 -56.43 1.10
CA ASP A 182 -32.32 -57.13 2.28
C ASP A 182 -33.81 -57.47 2.16
N ILE A 183 -34.54 -56.82 1.26
CA ILE A 183 -35.99 -57.02 1.08
C ILE A 183 -36.29 -58.16 0.09
N TYR A 184 -35.38 -58.49 -0.83
CA TYR A 184 -35.61 -59.46 -1.92
C TYR A 184 -34.93 -60.83 -1.71
N ILE A 185 -34.26 -61.06 -0.57
CA ILE A 185 -33.54 -62.33 -0.27
C ILE A 185 -34.25 -63.18 0.82
N SER A 186 -35.43 -62.79 1.34
CA SER A 186 -36.28 -63.63 2.22
C SER A 186 -37.43 -64.30 1.49
#